data_AF-A0A9W9EV88-F1
#
_entry.id   AF-A0A9W9EV88-F1
#
_cell.length_a   1.000
_cell.length_b   1.000
_cell.length_c   1.000
_cell.angle_alpha   90.00
_cell.angle_beta   90.00
_cell.angle_gamma   90.00
#
_symmetry.space_group_name_H-M   'P 1'
#
loop_
_entity.id
_entity.type
_entity.pdbx_description
1 polymer ?
#
loop_
_entity_poly.entity_id
_entity_poly.type
_entity_poly.pdbx_seq_one_letter_code
_entity_poly.pdbx_strand_id
1 'polypeptide(L)'
;MPAATRAVLRQSQFLTRRTAVRHASSSSEKATQAASKAQEGLSKATAAAGPAISNAASALRKVGGPVGKVVSFVDSMIPPTLYYSRVGLELGKLVFRGQNMSPPNLATFQSYFQPLINLSRNPAALKSVNISPANFLARIRNASPKELAFAGVTAAEVVGFFTIGEMIGRMNIVGYRGEVAHHH
;
A
#
# COMPACT_ATOMS: atom_id res chain seq x y z
N MET A 1 -60.76 -8.59 -12.94
CA MET A 1 -59.55 -7.84 -13.35
C MET A 1 -58.94 -7.17 -12.11
N PRO A 2 -58.03 -7.84 -11.38
CA PRO A 2 -57.55 -7.32 -10.09
C PRO A 2 -56.18 -6.63 -10.22
N ALA A 3 -56.15 -5.33 -9.96
CA ALA A 3 -54.94 -4.52 -9.80
C ALA A 3 -54.61 -4.38 -8.30
N ALA A 4 -54.11 -5.43 -7.66
CA ALA A 4 -53.77 -5.39 -6.23
C ALA A 4 -52.65 -6.38 -5.83
N THR A 5 -51.59 -6.52 -6.64
CA THR A 5 -50.54 -7.54 -6.35
C THR A 5 -49.10 -6.99 -6.32
N ARG A 6 -48.88 -5.68 -6.43
CA ARG A 6 -47.50 -5.12 -6.46
C ARG A 6 -46.98 -4.48 -5.16
N ALA A 7 -47.77 -4.46 -4.09
CA ALA A 7 -47.35 -3.81 -2.83
C ALA A 7 -46.74 -4.77 -1.79
N VAL A 8 -46.84 -6.10 -1.95
CA VAL A 8 -46.46 -7.06 -0.88
C VAL A 8 -45.03 -7.62 -1.02
N LEU A 9 -44.36 -7.43 -2.16
CA LEU A 9 -43.01 -7.99 -2.39
C LEU A 9 -41.84 -7.10 -1.93
N ARG A 10 -42.09 -5.92 -1.33
CA ARG A 10 -41.01 -5.01 -0.91
C ARG A 10 -40.59 -5.11 0.56
N GLN A 11 -41.21 -6.00 1.35
CA GLN A 11 -41.05 -5.98 2.80
C GLN A 11 -40.23 -7.15 3.39
N SER A 12 -39.68 -8.04 2.55
CA SER A 12 -39.00 -9.28 3.01
C SER A 12 -37.47 -9.27 2.94
N GLN A 13 -36.80 -8.15 2.59
CA GLN A 13 -35.33 -8.12 2.51
C GLN A 13 -34.59 -7.62 3.77
N PHE A 14 -35.29 -7.34 4.87
CA PHE A 14 -34.65 -6.79 6.08
C PHE A 14 -34.50 -7.78 7.25
N LEU A 15 -34.68 -9.09 7.06
CA LEU A 15 -34.61 -10.06 8.16
C LEU A 15 -33.72 -11.29 7.89
N THR A 16 -32.64 -11.15 7.12
CA THR A 16 -31.60 -12.21 7.04
C THR A 16 -30.20 -11.63 6.98
N ARG A 17 -29.75 -11.04 8.08
CA ARG A 17 -28.33 -10.84 8.38
C ARG A 17 -28.15 -10.65 9.88
N ARG A 18 -28.23 -11.73 10.67
CA ARG A 18 -27.75 -11.75 12.08
C ARG A 18 -27.70 -13.17 12.65
N THR A 19 -26.82 -14.00 12.09
CA THR A 19 -26.30 -15.17 12.80
C THR A 19 -24.92 -15.53 12.27
N ALA A 20 -23.91 -14.79 12.75
CA ALA A 20 -22.52 -15.21 12.76
C ALA A 20 -21.80 -14.41 13.85
N VAL A 21 -22.26 -14.56 15.10
CA VAL A 21 -21.50 -14.16 16.29
C VAL A 21 -21.20 -15.43 17.04
N ARG A 22 -19.94 -15.87 16.93
CA ARG A 22 -19.13 -16.57 17.93
C ARG A 22 -17.82 -16.93 17.22
N HIS A 23 -16.69 -16.65 17.86
CA HIS A 23 -15.30 -16.84 17.40
C HIS A 23 -14.62 -15.66 16.66
N ALA A 24 -14.50 -14.48 17.30
CA ALA A 24 -13.52 -13.46 16.88
C ALA A 24 -13.11 -12.47 18.00
N SER A 25 -13.18 -12.86 19.28
CA SER A 25 -13.00 -11.97 20.43
C SER A 25 -11.61 -11.33 20.54
N SER A 26 -10.56 -11.90 19.93
CA SER A 26 -9.20 -11.35 20.01
C SER A 26 -8.79 -10.47 18.81
N SER A 27 -9.63 -10.37 17.76
CA SER A 27 -9.38 -9.50 16.60
C SER A 27 -10.27 -8.26 16.59
N SER A 28 -11.47 -8.33 17.18
CA SER A 28 -12.34 -7.17 17.35
C SER A 28 -11.73 -6.16 18.29
N GLU A 29 -11.08 -6.59 19.37
CA GLU A 29 -10.45 -5.70 20.36
C GLU A 29 -9.29 -4.90 19.74
N LYS A 30 -8.44 -5.53 18.90
CA LYS A 30 -7.35 -4.85 18.19
C LYS A 30 -7.86 -3.93 17.08
N ALA A 31 -8.90 -4.32 16.36
CA ALA A 31 -9.53 -3.47 15.35
C ALA A 31 -10.26 -2.27 15.98
N THR A 32 -10.91 -2.49 17.14
CA THR A 32 -11.59 -1.42 17.90
C THR A 32 -10.56 -0.51 18.57
N GLN A 33 -9.45 -1.03 19.08
CA GLN A 33 -8.36 -0.20 19.61
C GLN A 33 -7.62 0.58 18.51
N ALA A 34 -7.43 0.01 17.33
CA ALA A 34 -6.84 0.72 16.19
C ALA A 34 -7.79 1.78 15.64
N ALA A 35 -9.09 1.48 15.56
CA ALA A 35 -10.13 2.44 15.21
C ALA A 35 -10.20 3.56 16.26
N SER A 36 -10.22 3.22 17.55
CA SER A 36 -10.23 4.20 18.64
C SER A 36 -8.97 5.06 18.65
N LYS A 37 -7.77 4.51 18.43
CA LYS A 37 -6.52 5.29 18.33
C LYS A 37 -6.47 6.17 17.07
N ALA A 38 -7.02 5.70 15.96
CA ALA A 38 -7.17 6.50 14.75
C ALA A 38 -8.20 7.62 14.95
N GLN A 39 -9.30 7.35 15.67
CA GLN A 39 -10.33 8.32 16.01
C GLN A 39 -9.83 9.34 17.04
N GLU A 40 -8.95 8.93 17.96
CA GLU A 40 -8.29 9.78 18.93
C GLU A 40 -7.21 10.64 18.26
N GLY A 41 -6.46 10.10 17.30
CA GLY A 41 -5.52 10.85 16.46
C GLY A 41 -6.22 11.85 15.54
N LEU A 42 -7.35 11.46 14.94
CA LEU A 42 -8.21 12.33 14.14
C LEU A 42 -8.88 13.37 15.03
N SER A 43 -9.30 13.03 16.24
CA SER A 43 -9.89 13.98 17.20
C SER A 43 -8.84 14.94 17.75
N LYS A 44 -7.59 14.51 17.96
CA LYS A 44 -6.47 15.39 18.33
C LYS A 44 -6.04 16.29 17.16
N ALA A 45 -6.03 15.77 15.94
CA ALA A 45 -5.81 16.59 14.73
C ALA A 45 -6.96 17.57 14.48
N THR A 46 -8.20 17.12 14.69
CA THR A 46 -9.41 17.95 14.58
C THR A 46 -9.56 18.91 15.76
N ALA A 47 -9.02 18.61 16.93
CA ALA A 47 -8.99 19.54 18.08
C ALA A 47 -7.85 20.55 17.96
N ALA A 48 -6.69 20.14 17.41
CA ALA A 48 -5.59 21.03 17.07
C ALA A 48 -5.93 21.95 15.88
N ALA A 49 -6.72 21.47 14.92
CA ALA A 49 -7.19 22.24 13.78
C ALA A 49 -8.60 22.84 13.96
N GLY A 50 -9.35 22.44 14.99
CA GLY A 50 -10.78 22.77 15.16
C GLY A 50 -11.06 24.24 15.38
N PRO A 51 -10.29 24.94 16.25
CA PRO A 51 -10.38 26.39 16.40
C PRO A 51 -9.84 27.13 15.16
N ALA A 52 -8.91 26.54 14.42
CA ALA A 52 -8.35 27.16 13.21
C ALA A 52 -9.28 27.01 12.00
N ILE A 53 -9.99 25.89 11.87
CA ILE A 53 -10.96 25.59 10.80
C ILE A 53 -12.28 26.32 11.04
N SER A 54 -12.77 26.41 12.29
CA SER A 54 -14.00 27.14 12.60
C SER A 54 -13.81 28.67 12.51
N ASN A 55 -12.64 29.19 12.91
CA ASN A 55 -12.27 30.59 12.70
C ASN A 55 -11.86 30.90 11.25
N ALA A 56 -11.29 29.94 10.52
CA ALA A 56 -11.06 30.07 9.07
C ALA A 56 -12.38 30.09 8.32
N ALA A 57 -13.39 29.29 8.68
CA ALA A 57 -14.71 29.31 8.02
C ALA A 57 -15.43 30.67 8.18
N SER A 58 -15.28 31.33 9.33
CA SER A 58 -15.86 32.66 9.59
C SER A 58 -14.99 33.83 9.12
N ALA A 59 -13.66 33.69 9.06
CA ALA A 59 -12.75 34.65 8.41
C ALA A 59 -12.81 34.57 6.88
N LEU A 60 -12.98 33.37 6.32
CA LEU A 60 -13.09 33.09 4.88
C LEU A 60 -14.35 33.69 4.26
N ARG A 61 -15.46 33.73 5.00
CA ARG A 61 -16.67 34.46 4.59
C ARG A 61 -16.48 35.97 4.54
N LYS A 62 -15.43 36.51 5.19
CA LYS A 62 -15.10 37.94 5.22
C LYS A 62 -13.95 38.32 4.27
N VAL A 63 -13.19 37.37 3.73
CA VAL A 63 -12.17 37.61 2.70
C VAL A 63 -12.83 37.58 1.31
N GLY A 64 -13.49 38.68 0.95
CA GLY A 64 -13.90 38.92 -0.43
C GLY A 64 -12.70 39.30 -1.30
N GLY A 65 -12.50 38.64 -2.44
CA GLY A 65 -11.43 38.96 -3.40
C GLY A 65 -10.79 37.73 -4.08
N PRO A 66 -9.67 37.91 -4.82
CA PRO A 66 -8.96 36.83 -5.51
C PRO A 66 -8.52 35.68 -4.58
N VAL A 67 -8.18 35.99 -3.33
CA VAL A 67 -7.81 35.00 -2.29
C VAL A 67 -9.01 34.14 -1.87
N GLY A 68 -10.19 34.75 -1.73
CA GLY A 68 -11.42 34.02 -1.41
C GLY A 68 -11.81 33.00 -2.48
N LYS A 69 -11.53 33.30 -3.77
CA LYS A 69 -11.76 32.36 -4.89
C LYS A 69 -10.85 31.13 -4.82
N VAL A 70 -9.57 31.30 -4.45
CA VAL A 70 -8.63 30.19 -4.28
C VAL A 70 -9.06 29.30 -3.13
N VAL A 71 -9.45 29.89 -2.00
CA VAL A 71 -9.86 29.10 -0.84
C VAL A 71 -11.20 28.39 -1.09
N SER A 72 -12.17 29.03 -1.76
CA SER A 72 -13.41 28.33 -2.16
C SER A 72 -13.16 27.19 -3.14
N PHE A 73 -12.16 27.34 -4.02
CA PHE A 73 -11.75 26.28 -4.93
C PHE A 73 -11.11 25.10 -4.19
N VAL A 74 -10.21 25.37 -3.24
CA VAL A 74 -9.64 24.33 -2.37
C VAL A 74 -10.73 23.64 -1.57
N ASP A 75 -11.66 24.39 -0.98
CA ASP A 75 -12.78 23.84 -0.19
C ASP A 75 -13.69 22.94 -1.06
N SER A 76 -13.93 23.33 -2.31
CA SER A 76 -14.67 22.51 -3.27
C SER A 76 -13.95 21.20 -3.64
N MET A 77 -12.62 21.15 -3.51
CA MET A 77 -11.81 19.96 -3.80
C MET A 77 -11.67 19.02 -2.60
N ILE A 78 -11.90 19.47 -1.36
CA ILE A 78 -11.75 18.62 -0.17
C ILE A 78 -12.70 17.40 -0.22
N PRO A 79 -14.02 17.55 -0.46
CA PRO A 79 -14.94 16.40 -0.49
C PRO A 79 -14.59 15.34 -1.55
N PRO A 80 -14.35 15.68 -2.84
CA PRO A 80 -14.01 14.66 -3.84
C PRO A 80 -12.63 14.05 -3.60
N THR A 81 -11.64 14.83 -3.15
CA THR A 81 -10.30 14.30 -2.86
C THR A 81 -10.34 13.27 -1.74
N LEU A 82 -11.15 13.48 -0.70
CA LEU A 82 -11.34 12.49 0.37
C LEU A 82 -12.00 11.21 -0.14
N TYR A 83 -12.98 11.31 -1.04
CA TYR A 83 -13.62 10.13 -1.62
C TYR A 83 -12.63 9.33 -2.46
N TYR A 84 -11.95 9.97 -3.41
CA TYR A 84 -11.03 9.28 -4.32
C TYR A 84 -9.77 8.76 -3.62
N SER A 85 -9.27 9.46 -2.60
CA SER A 85 -8.16 8.96 -1.79
C SER A 85 -8.54 7.68 -1.03
N ARG A 86 -9.75 7.60 -0.46
CA ARG A 86 -10.25 6.36 0.19
C ARG A 86 -10.38 5.21 -0.80
N VAL A 87 -10.95 5.46 -1.98
CA VAL A 87 -11.06 4.46 -3.04
C VAL A 87 -9.68 4.00 -3.48
N GLY A 88 -8.76 4.93 -3.73
CA GLY A 88 -7.37 4.63 -4.10
C GLY A 88 -6.66 3.79 -3.04
N LEU A 89 -6.87 4.08 -1.74
CA LEU A 89 -6.31 3.29 -0.64
C LEU A 89 -6.88 1.87 -0.59
N GLU A 90 -8.20 1.68 -0.75
CA GLU A 90 -8.81 0.34 -0.77
C GLU A 90 -8.36 -0.48 -1.98
N LEU A 91 -8.29 0.15 -3.17
CA LEU A 91 -7.73 -0.49 -4.36
C LEU A 91 -6.25 -0.86 -4.16
N GLY A 92 -5.47 0.04 -3.55
CA GLY A 92 -4.08 -0.21 -3.19
C GLY A 92 -3.92 -1.42 -2.26
N LYS A 93 -4.79 -1.57 -1.25
CA LYS A 93 -4.79 -2.75 -0.36
C LYS A 93 -5.08 -4.05 -1.11
N LEU A 94 -6.01 -4.03 -2.07
CA LEU A 94 -6.33 -5.20 -2.88
C LEU A 94 -5.15 -5.60 -3.77
N VAL A 95 -4.52 -4.63 -4.44
CA VAL A 95 -3.34 -4.89 -5.26
C VAL A 95 -2.17 -5.39 -4.42
N PHE A 96 -1.92 -4.78 -3.26
CA PHE A 96 -0.85 -5.19 -2.35
C PHE A 96 -0.99 -6.66 -1.92
N ARG A 97 -2.21 -7.09 -1.58
CA ARG A 97 -2.50 -8.49 -1.25
C ARG A 97 -2.47 -9.41 -2.46
N GLY A 98 -3.03 -8.96 -3.59
CA GLY A 98 -3.07 -9.74 -4.83
C GLY A 98 -1.69 -10.02 -5.41
N GLN A 99 -0.75 -9.08 -5.26
CA GLN A 99 0.63 -9.20 -5.70
C GLN A 99 1.57 -9.84 -4.66
N ASN A 100 1.02 -10.36 -3.54
CA ASN A 100 1.81 -10.96 -2.46
C ASN A 100 2.97 -10.05 -1.95
N MET A 101 2.71 -8.75 -1.84
CA MET A 101 3.70 -7.75 -1.43
C MET A 101 4.04 -7.80 0.07
N SER A 102 3.37 -8.67 0.83
CA SER A 102 3.73 -8.98 2.22
C SER A 102 4.97 -9.87 2.28
N PRO A 103 5.85 -9.70 3.28
CA PRO A 103 7.00 -10.58 3.45
C PRO A 103 6.56 -12.05 3.55
N PRO A 104 7.32 -13.00 2.98
CA PRO A 104 6.98 -14.42 3.02
C PRO A 104 7.03 -14.95 4.45
N ASN A 105 6.32 -16.05 4.70
CA ASN A 105 6.41 -16.72 5.99
C ASN A 105 7.80 -17.35 6.21
N LEU A 106 8.17 -17.61 7.47
CA LEU A 106 9.49 -18.13 7.82
C LEU A 106 9.80 -19.50 7.21
N ALA A 107 8.80 -20.35 6.99
CA ALA A 107 9.00 -21.66 6.37
C ALA A 107 9.36 -21.53 4.88
N THR A 108 8.72 -20.60 4.16
CA THR A 108 9.03 -20.26 2.77
C THR A 108 10.41 -19.62 2.66
N PHE A 109 10.77 -18.74 3.60
CA PHE A 109 12.12 -18.19 3.66
C PHE A 109 13.15 -19.30 3.88
N GLN A 110 12.92 -20.19 4.85
CA GLN A 110 13.81 -21.31 5.13
C GLN A 110 14.00 -22.19 3.90
N SER A 111 12.93 -22.61 3.21
CA SER A 111 13.03 -23.48 2.04
C SER A 111 13.79 -22.84 0.88
N TYR A 112 13.60 -21.53 0.66
CA TYR A 112 14.30 -20.80 -0.39
C TYR A 112 15.81 -20.68 -0.12
N PHE A 113 16.18 -20.39 1.13
CA PHE A 113 17.59 -20.19 1.51
C PHE A 113 18.30 -21.50 1.89
N GLN A 114 17.59 -22.60 2.12
CA GLN A 114 18.16 -23.89 2.53
C GLN A 114 19.29 -24.36 1.60
N PRO A 115 19.17 -24.30 0.25
CA PRO A 115 20.25 -24.73 -0.65
C PRO A 115 21.51 -23.86 -0.49
N LEU A 116 21.35 -22.55 -0.29
CA LEU A 116 22.47 -21.62 -0.10
C LEU A 116 23.17 -21.86 1.24
N ILE A 117 22.40 -22.09 2.30
CA ILE A 117 22.93 -22.43 3.62
C ILE A 117 23.62 -23.80 3.60
N ASN A 118 23.07 -24.78 2.90
CA ASN A 118 23.67 -26.10 2.75
C ASN A 118 24.98 -26.02 1.94
N LEU A 119 25.04 -25.13 0.94
CA LEU A 119 26.23 -24.88 0.15
C LEU A 119 27.35 -24.23 0.98
N SER A 120 27.02 -23.29 1.87
CA SER A 120 28.02 -22.66 2.75
C SER A 120 28.50 -23.59 3.87
N ARG A 121 27.62 -24.46 4.40
CA ARG A 121 27.99 -25.43 5.44
C ARG A 121 28.83 -26.60 4.92
N ASN A 122 28.72 -26.94 3.63
CA ASN A 122 29.47 -28.02 3.02
C ASN A 122 30.39 -27.50 1.89
N PRO A 123 31.66 -27.16 2.18
CA PRO A 123 32.58 -26.65 1.16
C PRO A 123 32.92 -27.67 0.06
N ALA A 124 32.65 -28.97 0.26
CA ALA A 124 32.75 -29.95 -0.82
C ALA A 124 31.62 -29.79 -1.86
N ALA A 125 30.45 -29.29 -1.45
CA ALA A 125 29.34 -28.98 -2.36
C ALA A 125 29.67 -27.80 -3.27
N LEU A 126 30.46 -26.82 -2.82
CA LEU A 126 30.96 -25.72 -3.69
C LEU A 126 31.77 -26.24 -4.88
N LYS A 127 32.55 -27.31 -4.71
CA LYS A 127 33.29 -27.95 -5.81
C LYS A 127 32.37 -28.64 -6.83
N SER A 128 31.16 -29.02 -6.42
CA SER A 128 30.13 -29.60 -7.30
C SER A 128 29.23 -28.56 -7.99
N VAL A 129 29.28 -27.29 -7.56
CA VAL A 129 28.58 -26.20 -8.26
C VAL A 129 29.39 -25.83 -9.49
N ASN A 130 29.13 -26.54 -10.59
CA ASN A 130 29.72 -26.26 -11.88
C ASN A 130 29.04 -25.03 -12.52
N ILE A 131 29.44 -23.83 -12.11
CA ILE A 131 29.08 -22.58 -12.79
C ILE A 131 29.90 -22.50 -14.07
N SER A 132 29.54 -23.31 -15.07
CA SER A 132 30.14 -23.25 -16.39
C SER A 132 29.56 -22.07 -17.15
N PRO A 133 30.36 -21.06 -17.54
CA PRO A 133 29.91 -19.95 -18.37
C PRO A 133 29.27 -20.43 -19.68
N ALA A 134 29.73 -21.56 -20.22
CA ALA A 134 29.18 -22.16 -21.42
C ALA A 134 27.72 -22.62 -21.24
N ASN A 135 27.37 -23.19 -20.08
CA ASN A 135 26.01 -23.62 -19.78
C ASN A 135 25.07 -22.42 -19.59
N PHE A 136 25.57 -21.34 -18.99
CA PHE A 136 24.81 -20.10 -18.82
C PHE A 136 24.53 -19.43 -20.17
N LEU A 137 25.56 -19.27 -21.01
CA LEU A 137 25.41 -18.73 -22.36
C LEU A 137 24.51 -19.61 -23.23
N ALA A 138 24.64 -20.94 -23.13
CA ALA A 138 23.73 -21.87 -23.80
C ALA A 138 22.28 -21.70 -23.31
N ARG A 139 22.06 -21.42 -22.03
CA ARG A 139 20.72 -21.18 -21.50
C ARG A 139 20.12 -19.88 -22.03
N ILE A 140 20.90 -18.81 -22.08
CA ILE A 140 20.44 -17.52 -22.65
C ILE A 140 20.15 -17.65 -24.14
N ARG A 141 21.08 -18.26 -24.90
CA ARG A 141 20.92 -18.37 -26.36
C ARG A 141 19.72 -19.24 -26.76
N ASN A 142 19.41 -20.25 -25.94
CA ASN A 142 18.33 -21.20 -26.20
C ASN A 142 17.01 -20.77 -25.52
N ALA A 143 16.99 -19.68 -24.74
CA ALA A 143 15.80 -19.20 -24.06
C ALA A 143 14.81 -18.59 -25.06
N SER A 144 13.52 -18.75 -24.77
CA SER A 144 12.49 -18.11 -25.59
C SER A 144 12.47 -16.59 -25.35
N PRO A 145 12.05 -15.76 -26.33
CA PRO A 145 11.94 -14.32 -26.14
C PRO A 145 11.04 -13.93 -24.96
N LYS A 146 10.00 -14.72 -24.68
CA LYS A 146 9.08 -14.50 -23.55
C LYS A 146 9.77 -14.73 -22.21
N GLU A 147 10.59 -15.77 -22.11
CA GLU A 147 11.35 -16.09 -20.89
C GLU A 147 12.39 -15.01 -20.59
N LEU A 148 13.08 -14.52 -21.62
CA LEU A 148 14.03 -13.43 -21.48
C LEU A 148 13.34 -12.11 -21.10
N ALA A 149 12.18 -11.82 -21.71
CA ALA A 149 11.39 -10.64 -21.34
C ALA A 149 10.91 -10.71 -19.89
N PHE A 150 10.40 -11.87 -19.45
CA PHE A 150 10.00 -12.07 -18.06
C PHE A 150 11.18 -11.88 -17.11
N ALA A 151 12.32 -12.53 -17.38
CA ALA A 151 13.52 -12.37 -16.57
C ALA A 151 14.00 -10.91 -16.51
N GLY A 152 13.95 -10.19 -17.63
CA GLY A 152 14.31 -8.77 -17.71
C GLY A 152 13.37 -7.88 -16.88
N VAL A 153 12.06 -8.09 -16.99
CA VAL A 153 11.05 -7.35 -16.20
C VAL A 153 11.25 -7.64 -14.70
N THR A 154 11.38 -8.91 -14.30
CA THR A 154 11.61 -9.27 -12.90
C THR A 154 12.93 -8.69 -12.37
N ALA A 155 14.00 -8.67 -13.17
CA ALA A 155 15.26 -8.05 -12.78
C ALA A 155 15.09 -6.54 -12.56
N ALA A 156 14.37 -5.85 -13.47
CA ALA A 156 14.06 -4.43 -13.33
C ALA A 156 13.21 -4.14 -12.08
N GLU A 157 12.23 -5.00 -11.77
CA GLU A 157 11.41 -4.90 -10.56
C GLU A 157 12.26 -5.03 -9.28
N VAL A 158 13.17 -6.01 -9.23
CA VAL A 158 14.07 -6.20 -8.07
C VAL A 158 14.97 -4.97 -7.88
N VAL A 159 15.54 -4.42 -8.95
CA VAL A 159 16.32 -3.18 -8.90
C VAL A 159 15.44 -2.00 -8.44
N GLY A 160 14.21 -1.92 -8.91
CA GLY A 160 13.22 -0.93 -8.47
C GLY A 160 12.96 -1.01 -6.97
N PHE A 161 12.68 -2.19 -6.43
CA PHE A 161 12.48 -2.36 -4.98
C PHE A 161 13.72 -2.04 -4.16
N PHE A 162 14.91 -2.41 -4.66
CA PHE A 162 16.17 -2.07 -4.01
C PHE A 162 16.34 -0.55 -3.87
N THR A 163 16.12 0.20 -4.95
CA THR A 163 16.23 1.67 -4.92
C THR A 163 15.18 2.33 -4.02
N ILE A 164 13.95 1.82 -3.99
CA ILE A 164 12.92 2.27 -3.02
C ILE A 164 13.38 1.99 -1.58
N GLY A 165 13.97 0.82 -1.33
CA GLY A 165 14.57 0.46 -0.05
C GLY A 165 15.66 1.45 0.37
N GLU A 166 16.55 1.83 -0.56
CA GLU A 166 17.55 2.87 -0.31
C GLU A 166 16.93 4.23 -0.03
N MET A 167 15.87 4.65 -0.76
CA MET A 167 15.15 5.90 -0.50
C MET A 167 14.59 5.95 0.92
N ILE A 168 14.00 4.84 1.39
CA ILE A 168 13.48 4.70 2.75
C ILE A 168 14.63 4.71 3.76
N GLY A 169 15.69 3.93 3.50
CA GLY A 169 16.86 3.83 4.38
C GLY A 169 17.59 5.17 4.56
N ARG A 170 17.66 5.98 3.50
CA ARG A 170 18.26 7.33 3.53
C ARG A 170 17.26 8.44 3.87
N MET A 171 15.97 8.12 4.01
CA MET A 171 14.85 9.06 4.22
C MET A 171 14.82 10.25 3.24
N ASN A 172 15.36 10.09 2.03
CA ASN A 172 15.41 11.13 1.01
C ASN A 172 15.00 10.54 -0.33
N ILE A 173 14.12 11.24 -1.06
CA ILE A 173 13.65 10.82 -2.38
C ILE A 173 14.65 11.21 -3.46
N VAL A 174 15.20 12.42 -3.38
CA VAL A 174 16.10 13.01 -4.39
C VAL A 174 17.46 13.31 -3.77
N GLY A 175 18.48 12.58 -4.21
CA GLY A 175 19.89 12.81 -3.83
C GLY A 175 20.15 12.78 -2.32
N TYR A 176 21.43 13.01 -1.97
CA TYR A 176 21.77 13.49 -0.64
C TYR A 176 21.74 15.01 -0.69
N ARG A 177 21.27 15.66 0.39
CA ARG A 177 21.44 17.11 0.51
C ARG A 177 22.95 17.36 0.55
N GLY A 178 23.48 17.98 -0.50
CA GLY A 178 24.91 18.28 -0.58
C GLY A 178 25.33 19.16 0.59
N GLU A 179 26.48 18.86 1.18
CA GLU A 179 27.24 19.89 1.87
C GLU A 179 27.43 21.06 0.91
N VAL A 180 27.30 22.28 1.43
CA VAL A 180 27.59 23.49 0.65
C VAL A 180 29.02 23.32 0.16
N ALA A 181 29.23 23.24 -1.15
CA ALA A 181 30.58 23.21 -1.70
C ALA A 181 31.28 24.49 -1.23
N HIS A 182 32.16 24.37 -0.23
CA HIS A 182 33.01 25.45 0.20
C HIS A 182 34.01 25.68 -0.93
N HIS A 183 33.67 26.60 -1.83
CA HIS A 183 34.62 27.15 -2.78
C HIS A 183 35.70 27.87 -1.97
N HIS A 184 36.92 27.32 -2.03
CA HIS A 184 38.15 28.00 -1.63
C HIS A 184 38.64 28.90 -2.76
#